data_AF-A0A1Y4T6I8-F1
#
_entry.id   AF-A0A1Y4T6I8-F1
#
_cell.length_a   1.000
_cell.length_b   1.000
_cell.length_c   1.000
_cell.angle_alpha   90.00
_cell.angle_beta   90.00
_cell.angle_gamma   90.00
#
_symmetry.space_group_name_H-M   'P 1'
#
loop_
_entity.id
_entity.type
_entity.pdbx_description
1 polymer ?
#
loop_
_entity_poly.entity_id
_entity_poly.type
_entity_poly.pdbx_seq_one_letter_code
_entity_poly.pdbx_strand_id
1 'polypeptide(L)' 'MVVQEFKTDRISGGAEAYTFLGTANYVKHEGSRPMNITWKLDRPIPAKFLKKTNKLVVG' A
#
# COMPACT_ATOMS: atom_id res chain seq x y z
N MET A 1 -7.67 -2.57 3.69
CA MET A 1 -6.49 -1.91 3.12
C MET A 1 -6.78 -1.53 1.67
N VAL A 2 -6.51 -0.29 1.32
CA VAL A 2 -6.69 0.26 -0.03
C VAL A 2 -5.34 0.79 -0.53
N VAL A 3 -5.11 0.71 -1.84
CA VAL A 3 -3.90 1.23 -2.49
C VAL A 3 -4.28 2.10 -3.68
N GLN A 4 -3.49 3.14 -3.92
CA GLN A 4 -3.58 3.99 -5.11
C GLN A 4 -2.17 4.17 -5.65
N GLU A 5 -1.96 3.87 -6.93
CA GLU A 5 -0.62 3.91 -7.53
C GLU A 5 -0.19 5.33 -7.90
N PHE A 6 -1.10 6.13 -8.46
CA PHE A 6 -0.85 7.53 -8.79
C PHE A 6 -1.85 8.44 -8.11
N LYS A 7 -1.40 9.62 -7.67
CA LYS A 7 -2.29 10.62 -7.09
C LYS A 7 -3.34 11.12 -8.09
N THR A 8 -3.00 11.10 -9.39
CA THR A 8 -3.80 11.71 -10.46
C THR A 8 -3.97 10.76 -11.63
N ASP A 9 -5.22 10.64 -12.10
CA ASP A 9 -5.63 9.86 -13.27
C ASP A 9 -5.14 10.52 -14.55
N ARG A 10 -4.54 9.72 -15.41
CA ARG A 10 -3.91 10.19 -16.66
C ARG A 10 -4.90 10.59 -17.74
N ILE A 11 -6.16 10.17 -17.66
CA ILE A 11 -7.17 10.41 -18.68
C ILE A 11 -7.99 11.68 -18.35
N SER A 12 -8.43 11.79 -17.11
CA SER A 12 -9.30 12.87 -16.63
C SER A 12 -8.57 14.00 -15.90
N GLY A 13 -7.31 13.80 -15.51
CA GLY A 13 -6.58 14.74 -14.63
C GLY A 13 -7.14 14.80 -13.20
N GLY A 14 -8.12 13.96 -12.87
CA GLY A 14 -8.74 13.84 -11.55
C GLY A 14 -7.96 12.93 -10.61
N ALA A 15 -8.48 12.62 -9.42
CA ALA A 15 -7.86 11.63 -8.53
C ALA A 15 -8.03 10.21 -9.09
N GLU A 16 -6.97 9.38 -9.05
CA GLU A 16 -7.15 7.96 -9.40
C GLU A 16 -8.02 7.23 -8.38
N ALA A 17 -8.73 6.21 -8.86
CA ALA A 17 -9.52 5.34 -8.03
C ALA A 17 -8.63 4.49 -7.11
N TYR A 18 -9.08 4.32 -5.87
CA TYR A 18 -8.46 3.38 -4.93
C TYR A 18 -8.80 1.94 -5.29
N THR A 19 -7.81 1.04 -5.22
CA THR A 19 -8.03 -0.40 -5.29
C THR A 19 -8.14 -0.99 -3.89
N PHE A 20 -9.24 -1.69 -3.62
CA PHE A 20 -9.40 -2.46 -2.39
C PHE A 20 -8.64 -3.79 -2.48
N LEU A 21 -7.74 -4.04 -1.52
CA LEU A 21 -6.94 -5.26 -1.45
C LEU A 21 -7.43 -6.27 -0.40
N GLY A 22 -8.49 -5.94 0.34
CA GLY A 22 -9.02 -6.77 1.44
C GLY A 22 -8.73 -6.18 2.82
N THR A 23 -9.12 -6.92 3.85
CA THR A 23 -8.85 -6.60 5.25
C THR A 23 -7.38 -6.87 5.61
N ALA A 24 -6.88 -6.13 6.59
CA ALA A 24 -5.53 -6.29 7.11
C ALA A 24 -5.55 -6.26 8.63
N ASN A 25 -4.70 -7.06 9.23
CA ASN A 25 -4.56 -7.20 10.67
C ASN A 25 -3.31 -6.45 11.16
N TYR A 26 -3.42 -5.80 12.30
CA TYR A 26 -2.29 -5.17 12.98
C TYR A 26 -1.30 -6.24 13.43
N VAL A 27 0.00 -5.99 13.25
CA VAL A 27 1.05 -6.90 13.71
C VAL A 27 1.85 -6.23 14.83
N LYS A 28 2.49 -5.10 14.53
CA LYS A 28 3.31 -4.36 15.49
C LYS A 28 3.57 -2.94 15.01
N HIS A 29 4.04 -2.09 15.89
CA HIS A 29 4.68 -0.84 15.55
C HIS A 29 6.05 -0.77 16.20
N GLU A 30 6.97 -0.02 15.59
CA GLU A 30 8.33 0.21 16.08
C GLU A 30 8.70 1.69 15.90
N GLY A 31 9.51 2.22 16.81
CA GLY A 31 9.89 3.64 16.83
C GLY A 31 8.88 4.54 17.54
N SER A 32 9.32 5.74 17.88
CA SER A 32 8.51 6.73 18.60
C SER A 32 8.25 7.99 17.76
N ARG A 33 9.24 8.44 16.97
CA ARG A 33 9.18 9.55 16.01
C ARG A 33 10.36 9.47 15.04
N PRO A 34 10.16 9.04 13.77
CA PRO A 34 8.92 8.50 13.19
C PRO A 34 8.59 7.10 13.74
N MET A 35 7.31 6.72 13.69
CA MET A 35 6.83 5.37 14.03
C MET A 35 6.47 4.60 12.77
N ASN A 36 6.94 3.36 12.67
CA ASN A 36 6.59 2.41 11.63
C ASN A 36 5.51 1.46 12.14
N ILE A 37 4.50 1.14 11.32
CA ILE A 37 3.45 0.19 11.66
C ILE A 37 3.44 -0.93 10.62
N THR A 38 3.58 -2.17 11.09
CA THR A 38 3.48 -3.39 10.29
C THR A 38 2.03 -3.90 10.31
N TRP A 39 1.46 -4.04 9.12
CA TRP A 39 0.15 -4.64 8.89
C TRP A 39 0.29 -5.90 8.03
N LYS A 40 -0.48 -6.94 8.34
CA LYS A 40 -0.55 -8.17 7.54
C LYS A 40 -1.86 -8.20 6.77
N LEU A 41 -1.78 -8.24 5.44
CA LEU A 41 -2.95 -8.39 4.58
C LEU A 41 -3.46 -9.83 4.63
N ASP A 42 -4.78 -10.02 4.67
CA ASP A 42 -5.38 -11.37 4.74
C ASP A 42 -5.25 -12.14 3.42
N ARG A 43 -5.16 -11.40 2.31
CA ARG A 43 -4.94 -11.95 0.97
C ARG A 43 -3.60 -11.45 0.43
N PRO A 44 -2.87 -12.26 -0.36
CA PRO A 44 -1.63 -11.79 -0.97
C PRO A 44 -1.89 -10.63 -1.95
N ILE A 45 -0.92 -9.72 -2.06
CA ILE A 45 -1.00 -8.59 -2.98
C ILE A 45 -0.97 -9.13 -4.43
N PRO A 46 -1.93 -8.72 -5.30
CA PRO A 46 -1.93 -9.12 -6.71
C PRO A 46 -0.64 -8.73 -7.43
N ALA A 47 -0.14 -9.60 -8.31
CA ALA A 47 1.14 -9.44 -9.00
C ALA A 47 1.28 -8.14 -9.82
N LYS A 48 0.15 -7.56 -10.28
CA LYS A 48 0.13 -6.27 -10.98
C LYS A 48 0.73 -5.13 -10.14
N PHE A 49 0.55 -5.19 -8.81
CA PHE A 49 1.12 -4.22 -7.89
C PHE A 49 2.57 -4.57 -7.52
N LEU A 50 2.87 -5.87 -7.33
CA LEU A 50 4.21 -6.34 -6.92
C LEU A 50 5.33 -5.89 -7.85
N LYS A 51 5.09 -5.79 -9.16
CA LYS A 51 6.11 -5.38 -10.15
C LYS A 51 6.72 -3.99 -9.90
N LYS A 52 6.05 -3.12 -9.15
CA LYS A 52 6.55 -1.78 -8.80
C LYS A 52 6.83 -1.56 -7.31
N THR A 53 6.42 -2.48 -6.43
CA THR A 53 6.52 -2.31 -4.96
C THR A 53 7.83 -2.85 -4.34
N ASN A 54 8.85 -3.21 -5.11
CA ASN A 54 10.18 -3.53 -4.57
C ASN A 54 10.93 -2.30 -3.99
N LYS A 55 10.30 -1.13 -3.90
CA LYS A 55 10.90 0.11 -3.37
C LYS A 55 10.65 0.36 -1.87
N LEU A 56 10.09 -0.58 -1.12
CA LEU A 56 9.78 -0.39 0.31
C LEU A 56 10.41 -1.45 1.25
N VAL A 57 11.43 -2.17 0.78
CA VAL A 57 12.43 -2.81 1.65
C VAL A 57 13.76 -2.14 1.37
N VAL A 58 13.98 -1.01 2.02
CA VAL A 58 15.32 -0.49 2.30
C VAL A 58 15.45 -0.60 3.81
N GLY A 59 16.38 -1.46 4.22
CA GLY A 59 16.77 -1.65 5.62
C GLY A 59 17.61 -0.49 6.14
#